data_AF-A0A7U9L2P5-F1
#
_entry.id   AF-A0A7U9L2P5-F1
#
_cell.length_a   1.000
_cell.length_b   1.000
_cell.length_c   1.000
_cell.angle_alpha   90.00
_cell.angle_beta   90.00
_cell.angle_gamma   90.00
#
_symmetry.space_group_name_H-M   'P 1'
#
loop_
_entity.id
_entity.type
_entity.pdbx_description
1 polymer ?
#
loop_
_entity_poly.entity_id
_entity_poly.type
_entity_poly.pdbx_seq_one_letter_code
_entity_poly.pdbx_strand_id
1 'polypeptide(L)'
;MTSEPVTPGARPALWRPLAGAAGTATVLALTAIALDTTSLPLFRGLAALSALLLFGSYWIAAPWFVARSETWHRVITFVPMTAYVTAVGLVVAAALSFLPDDPMTAGSALLMIWIFHIGGGIREPTSFAYERLRGRLTWAAALQVAAMCCGTVGAVCLIRTLPVPGRYAPAVFAACLSVVIGLVVSSKKVFERVRKLATQLDGRAENLERCLTRLSRGAAADHDQLRNAAEDAWDDLHRTLRNKVETGFHLYGTFVLPPARLRTLEALVTEAIANPGAPAYREAIARLTVIRAACASKIDTVA
;
A
#
# COMPACT_ATOMS: atom_id res chain seq x y z
N MET A 1 -22.69 29.31 -13.46
CA MET A 1 -21.54 28.48 -13.04
C MET A 1 -20.86 27.97 -14.30
N THR A 2 -19.73 28.56 -14.65
CA THR A 2 -18.92 28.20 -15.83
C THR A 2 -18.06 26.99 -15.49
N SER A 3 -18.27 25.89 -16.19
CA SER A 3 -17.47 24.66 -16.10
C SER A 3 -16.08 24.90 -16.72
N GLU A 4 -15.03 24.85 -15.90
CA GLU A 4 -13.66 24.79 -16.40
C GLU A 4 -13.43 23.47 -17.18
N PRO A 5 -12.72 23.51 -18.31
CA PRO A 5 -12.39 22.31 -19.07
C PRO A 5 -11.31 21.50 -18.33
N VAL A 6 -11.65 20.26 -17.99
CA VAL A 6 -10.70 19.27 -17.49
C VAL A 6 -9.71 18.95 -18.61
N THR A 7 -8.45 19.34 -18.45
CA THR A 7 -7.37 19.01 -19.39
C THR A 7 -6.94 17.55 -19.22
N PRO A 8 -7.06 16.68 -20.24
CA PRO A 8 -6.58 15.31 -20.17
C PRO A 8 -5.13 15.27 -20.65
N GLY A 9 -4.19 15.20 -19.70
CA GLY A 9 -2.76 15.24 -20.04
C GLY A 9 -1.83 14.70 -18.97
N ALA A 10 -2.21 13.70 -18.19
CA ALA A 10 -1.27 13.05 -17.27
C ALA A 10 -0.49 11.96 -18.00
N ARG A 11 0.68 12.30 -18.55
CA ARG A 11 1.69 11.32 -19.01
C ARG A 11 1.93 10.28 -17.92
N PRO A 12 2.15 8.99 -18.26
CA PRO A 12 2.48 7.97 -17.28
C PRO A 12 3.73 8.42 -16.51
N ALA A 13 3.55 8.54 -15.21
CA ALA A 13 4.45 9.29 -14.38
C ALA A 13 5.74 8.47 -14.17
N LEU A 14 6.77 8.78 -14.96
CA LEU A 14 8.10 8.14 -15.00
C LEU A 14 8.75 7.98 -13.61
N TRP A 15 8.32 8.76 -12.62
CA TRP A 15 8.78 8.72 -11.23
C TRP A 15 8.33 7.47 -10.46
N ARG A 16 7.27 6.76 -10.88
CA ARG A 16 6.75 5.58 -10.18
C ARG A 16 7.70 4.37 -10.22
N PRO A 17 8.24 3.97 -11.38
CA PRO A 17 9.29 2.95 -11.42
C PRO A 17 10.57 3.42 -10.70
N LEU A 18 10.87 4.72 -10.69
CA LEU A 18 12.02 5.28 -9.97
C LEU A 18 11.91 5.16 -8.44
N ALA A 19 10.73 5.39 -7.86
CA ALA A 19 10.53 5.23 -6.41
C ALA A 19 10.59 3.75 -5.98
N GLY A 20 10.03 2.85 -6.79
CA GLY A 20 10.16 1.40 -6.60
C GLY A 20 11.61 0.93 -6.74
N ALA A 21 12.31 1.41 -7.78
CA ALA A 21 13.72 1.11 -8.04
C ALA A 21 14.64 1.68 -6.95
N ALA A 22 14.35 2.86 -6.41
CA ALA A 22 15.08 3.44 -5.28
C ALA A 22 14.92 2.60 -4.01
N GLY A 23 13.70 2.12 -3.73
CA GLY A 23 13.44 1.21 -2.61
C GLY A 23 14.19 -0.12 -2.76
N THR A 24 14.11 -0.78 -3.92
CA THR A 24 14.86 -2.02 -4.17
C THR A 24 16.37 -1.83 -4.23
N ALA A 25 16.87 -0.73 -4.80
CA ALA A 25 18.29 -0.40 -4.80
C ALA A 25 18.81 -0.14 -3.37
N THR A 26 18.02 0.53 -2.53
CA THR A 26 18.34 0.71 -1.11
C THR A 26 18.41 -0.65 -0.42
N VAL A 27 17.44 -1.53 -0.61
CA VAL A 27 17.43 -2.87 0.00
C VAL A 27 18.57 -3.75 -0.50
N LEU A 28 18.89 -3.72 -1.79
CA LEU A 28 20.03 -4.43 -2.37
C LEU A 28 21.36 -3.90 -1.80
N ALA A 29 21.50 -2.58 -1.67
CA ALA A 29 22.66 -1.96 -1.04
C ALA A 29 22.78 -2.35 0.43
N LEU A 30 21.68 -2.30 1.19
CA LEU A 30 21.64 -2.70 2.59
C LEU A 30 21.99 -4.17 2.78
N THR A 31 21.55 -5.02 1.86
CA THR A 31 21.88 -6.44 1.89
C THR A 31 23.35 -6.66 1.53
N ALA A 32 23.89 -5.96 0.53
CA ALA A 32 25.30 -6.04 0.16
C ALA A 32 26.23 -5.59 1.31
N ILE A 33 25.85 -4.54 2.04
CA ILE A 33 26.53 -4.08 3.27
C ILE A 33 26.48 -5.16 4.35
N ALA A 34 25.30 -5.69 4.63
CA ALA A 34 25.13 -6.75 5.62
C ALA A 34 25.86 -8.03 5.21
N LEU A 35 26.07 -8.27 3.92
CA LEU A 35 26.69 -9.48 3.39
C LEU A 35 28.22 -9.44 3.36
N ASP A 36 28.91 -8.30 3.18
CA ASP A 36 30.37 -8.34 2.97
C ASP A 36 31.23 -7.05 3.17
N THR A 37 30.76 -5.94 3.76
CA THR A 37 31.63 -4.74 3.82
C THR A 37 32.26 -4.48 5.20
N THR A 38 33.52 -4.87 5.37
CA THR A 38 34.43 -4.31 6.41
C THR A 38 34.88 -2.87 6.10
N SER A 39 34.54 -2.36 4.92
CA SER A 39 34.91 -1.02 4.45
C SER A 39 33.94 0.06 4.94
N LEU A 40 34.34 0.75 6.02
CA LEU A 40 33.73 1.97 6.56
C LEU A 40 33.35 3.06 5.50
N PRO A 41 34.15 3.35 4.45
CA PRO A 41 33.77 4.37 3.46
C PRO A 41 32.61 3.95 2.54
N LEU A 42 32.55 2.68 2.13
CA LEU A 42 31.41 2.11 1.40
C LEU A 42 30.12 2.16 2.24
N PHE A 43 30.24 1.82 3.51
CA PHE A 43 29.14 1.91 4.47
C PHE A 43 28.59 3.35 4.58
N ARG A 44 29.46 4.34 4.78
CA ARG A 44 29.07 5.77 4.84
C ARG A 44 28.44 6.24 3.52
N GLY A 45 28.99 5.83 2.38
CA GLY A 45 28.45 6.15 1.06
C GLY A 45 27.03 5.60 0.84
N LEU A 46 26.78 4.36 1.24
CA LEU A 46 25.48 3.71 1.10
C LEU A 46 24.45 4.21 2.12
N ALA A 47 24.87 4.55 3.35
CA ALA A 47 24.01 5.20 4.33
C ALA A 47 23.59 6.62 3.87
N ALA A 48 24.52 7.41 3.34
CA ALA A 48 24.24 8.71 2.76
C ALA A 48 23.31 8.61 1.52
N LEU A 49 23.55 7.63 0.65
CA LEU A 49 22.67 7.35 -0.49
C LEU A 49 21.26 6.96 -0.02
N SER A 50 21.14 6.11 0.99
CA SER A 50 19.86 5.70 1.57
C SER A 50 19.09 6.90 2.17
N ALA A 51 19.80 7.77 2.89
CA ALA A 51 19.22 9.02 3.41
C ALA A 51 18.77 9.97 2.28
N LEU A 52 19.56 10.11 1.22
CA LEU A 52 19.21 10.90 0.04
C LEU A 52 18.01 10.31 -0.73
N LEU A 53 17.91 8.99 -0.84
CA LEU A 53 16.79 8.32 -1.47
C LEU A 53 15.51 8.42 -0.63
N LEU A 54 15.60 8.34 0.69
CA LEU A 54 14.49 8.62 1.60
C LEU A 54 14.03 10.08 1.47
N PHE A 55 14.97 11.02 1.43
CA PHE A 55 14.67 12.44 1.24
C PHE A 55 14.07 12.73 -0.14
N GLY A 56 14.59 12.09 -1.19
CA GLY A 56 14.04 12.14 -2.54
C GLY A 56 12.62 11.56 -2.61
N SER A 57 12.36 10.47 -1.90
CA SER A 57 11.02 9.87 -1.81
C SER A 57 10.01 10.81 -1.15
N TYR A 58 10.45 11.58 -0.14
CA TYR A 58 9.66 12.64 0.50
C TYR A 58 9.32 13.77 -0.48
N TRP A 59 10.31 14.28 -1.22
CA TRP A 59 10.13 15.33 -2.21
C TRP A 59 9.23 14.92 -3.38
N ILE A 60 9.30 13.66 -3.80
CA ILE A 60 8.43 13.11 -4.87
C ILE A 60 6.99 12.96 -4.36
N ALA A 61 6.82 12.63 -3.09
CA ALA A 61 5.50 12.49 -2.48
C ALA A 61 4.85 13.86 -2.16
N ALA A 62 5.65 14.89 -1.86
CA ALA A 62 5.22 16.23 -1.46
C ALA A 62 4.14 16.88 -2.36
N PRO A 63 4.29 16.97 -3.70
CA PRO A 63 3.30 17.61 -4.58
C PRO A 63 1.94 16.90 -4.59
N TRP A 64 1.95 15.58 -4.37
CA TRP A 64 0.74 14.77 -4.31
C TRP A 64 -0.11 15.05 -3.06
N PHE A 65 0.53 15.57 -2.01
CA PHE A 65 -0.13 15.99 -0.77
C PHE A 65 -0.65 17.43 -0.82
N VAL A 66 -0.19 18.23 -1.78
CA VAL A 66 -0.65 19.61 -1.99
C VAL A 66 -2.01 19.65 -2.70
N ALA A 67 -2.36 18.62 -3.48
CA ALA A 67 -3.58 18.57 -4.30
C ALA A 67 -4.87 18.09 -3.58
N ARG A 68 -4.93 18.02 -2.24
CA ARG A 68 -6.16 17.67 -1.48
C ARG A 68 -6.69 18.85 -0.65
N SER A 69 -8.00 19.10 -0.68
CA SER A 69 -8.72 20.02 0.24
C SER A 69 -8.84 19.44 1.66
N GLU A 70 -9.16 20.18 2.72
CA GLU A 70 -8.82 21.55 3.13
C GLU A 70 -8.15 21.40 4.52
N THR A 71 -6.97 21.99 4.66
CA THR A 71 -6.16 22.40 5.83
C THR A 71 -6.12 21.56 7.12
N TRP A 72 -7.24 21.12 7.70
CA TRP A 72 -7.26 20.33 8.95
C TRP A 72 -6.93 18.85 8.74
N HIS A 73 -7.23 18.34 7.55
CA HIS A 73 -6.87 16.98 7.13
C HIS A 73 -5.35 16.76 7.06
N ARG A 74 -4.59 17.85 6.83
CA ARG A 74 -3.13 17.88 6.79
C ARG A 74 -2.47 17.71 8.15
N VAL A 75 -3.15 17.88 9.28
CA VAL A 75 -2.46 17.82 10.59
C VAL A 75 -2.66 16.46 11.24
N ILE A 76 -3.89 15.96 11.25
CA ILE A 76 -4.28 14.78 12.05
C ILE A 76 -3.72 13.46 11.49
N THR A 77 -3.39 13.39 10.19
CA THR A 77 -2.95 12.12 9.55
C THR A 77 -1.54 12.20 8.97
N PHE A 78 -1.12 13.38 8.52
CA PHE A 78 0.24 13.66 8.08
C PHE A 78 1.24 13.58 9.23
N VAL A 79 0.92 14.17 10.39
CA VAL A 79 1.86 14.18 11.51
C VAL A 79 2.16 12.76 11.97
N PRO A 80 1.18 11.86 12.20
CA PRO A 80 1.47 10.48 12.58
C PRO A 80 2.17 9.66 11.49
N MET A 81 1.77 9.79 10.21
CA MET A 81 2.38 8.99 9.13
C MET A 81 3.79 9.48 8.79
N THR A 82 4.01 10.79 8.72
CA THR A 82 5.34 11.38 8.52
C THR A 82 6.22 11.11 9.74
N ALA A 83 5.70 11.27 10.96
CA ALA A 83 6.44 10.88 12.16
C ALA A 83 6.79 9.39 12.15
N TYR A 84 5.89 8.52 11.69
CA TYR A 84 6.18 7.09 11.55
C TYR A 84 7.27 6.82 10.49
N VAL A 85 7.15 7.38 9.29
CA VAL A 85 8.16 7.21 8.23
C VAL A 85 9.51 7.78 8.68
N THR A 86 9.53 8.94 9.32
CA THR A 86 10.74 9.54 9.90
C THR A 86 11.29 8.67 11.02
N ALA A 87 10.46 8.15 11.93
CA ALA A 87 10.89 7.27 13.00
C ALA A 87 11.48 5.96 12.46
N VAL A 88 10.83 5.34 11.47
CA VAL A 88 11.37 4.16 10.78
C VAL A 88 12.69 4.51 10.09
N GLY A 89 12.76 5.64 9.38
CA GLY A 89 13.99 6.10 8.74
C GLY A 89 15.13 6.33 9.74
N LEU A 90 14.84 6.92 10.89
CA LEU A 90 15.80 7.13 11.99
C LEU A 90 16.25 5.81 12.61
N VAL A 91 15.33 4.88 12.86
CA VAL A 91 15.67 3.56 13.41
C VAL A 91 16.48 2.75 12.40
N VAL A 92 16.16 2.83 11.11
CA VAL A 92 16.98 2.22 10.05
C VAL A 92 18.36 2.87 10.03
N ALA A 93 18.48 4.20 10.03
CA ALA A 93 19.76 4.89 10.05
C ALA A 93 20.61 4.54 11.29
N ALA A 94 19.98 4.45 12.46
CA ALA A 94 20.62 4.02 13.70
C ALA A 94 21.07 2.56 13.62
N ALA A 95 20.19 1.65 13.19
CA ALA A 95 20.53 0.24 13.00
C ALA A 95 21.69 0.06 12.01
N LEU A 96 21.74 0.89 10.96
CA LEU A 96 22.89 0.90 10.05
C LEU A 96 24.16 1.29 10.78
N SER A 97 24.14 2.37 11.57
CA SER A 97 25.34 2.80 12.30
C SER A 97 25.87 1.76 13.29
N PHE A 98 25.00 0.89 13.82
CA PHE A 98 25.40 -0.20 14.71
C PHE A 98 25.79 -1.49 13.99
N LEU A 99 25.45 -1.67 12.70
CA LEU A 99 25.64 -2.92 11.98
C LEU A 99 27.10 -3.45 11.97
N PRO A 100 28.15 -2.60 11.89
CA PRO A 100 29.54 -3.06 11.91
C PRO A 100 30.00 -3.56 13.29
N ASP A 101 29.55 -2.90 14.37
CA ASP A 101 30.10 -3.07 15.71
C ASP A 101 29.19 -3.91 16.63
N ASP A 102 27.87 -3.82 16.43
CA ASP A 102 26.84 -4.52 17.21
C ASP A 102 25.65 -4.96 16.32
N PRO A 103 25.83 -6.03 15.52
CA PRO A 103 24.79 -6.57 14.66
C PRO A 103 23.58 -7.11 15.41
N MET A 104 23.73 -7.48 16.69
CA MET A 104 22.62 -7.98 17.52
C MET A 104 21.63 -6.85 17.85
N THR A 105 22.14 -5.71 18.28
CA THR A 105 21.33 -4.52 18.55
C THR A 105 20.69 -3.97 17.29
N ALA A 106 21.45 -3.87 16.19
CA ALA A 106 20.93 -3.48 14.88
C ALA A 106 19.79 -4.41 14.41
N GLY A 107 20.03 -5.72 14.50
CA GLY A 107 19.07 -6.75 14.09
C GLY A 107 17.76 -6.69 14.89
N SER A 108 17.87 -6.52 16.21
CA SER A 108 16.73 -6.42 17.12
C SER A 108 15.88 -5.16 16.84
N ALA A 109 16.52 -4.01 16.62
CA ALA A 109 15.82 -2.77 16.30
C ALA A 109 15.01 -2.87 14.99
N LEU A 110 15.61 -3.45 13.95
CA LEU A 110 14.94 -3.67 12.66
C LEU A 110 13.80 -4.68 12.75
N LEU A 111 13.98 -5.76 13.53
CA LEU A 111 12.92 -6.74 13.77
C LEU A 111 11.75 -6.13 14.54
N MET A 112 12.02 -5.24 15.52
CA MET A 112 10.98 -4.52 16.25
C MET A 112 10.13 -3.62 15.36
N ILE A 113 10.71 -2.97 14.34
CA ILE A 113 9.93 -2.23 13.32
C ILE A 113 8.94 -3.16 12.61
N TRP A 114 9.42 -4.34 12.20
CA TRP A 114 8.58 -5.32 11.51
C TRP A 114 7.46 -5.84 12.42
N ILE A 115 7.76 -6.18 13.68
CA ILE A 115 6.77 -6.60 14.68
C ILE A 115 5.73 -5.50 14.90
N PHE A 116 6.15 -4.25 15.07
CA PHE A 116 5.24 -3.11 15.25
C PHE A 116 4.33 -2.91 14.02
N HIS A 117 4.90 -3.06 12.82
CA HIS A 117 4.15 -2.94 11.57
C HIS A 117 3.08 -4.03 11.44
N ILE A 118 3.43 -5.29 11.66
CA ILE A 118 2.49 -6.41 11.62
C ILE A 118 1.48 -6.36 12.77
N GLY A 119 1.90 -5.91 13.95
CA GLY A 119 1.05 -5.75 15.14
C GLY A 119 -0.04 -4.67 15.00
N GLY A 120 -0.11 -3.97 13.87
CA GLY A 120 -1.15 -2.99 13.58
C GLY A 120 -0.86 -1.61 14.16
N GLY A 121 0.43 -1.27 14.32
CA GLY A 121 0.87 0.02 14.87
C GLY A 121 0.39 1.27 14.12
N ILE A 122 -0.20 1.11 12.94
CA ILE A 122 -0.85 2.20 12.18
C ILE A 122 -2.29 1.82 11.88
N ARG A 123 -3.22 2.20 12.76
CA ARG A 123 -4.65 2.20 12.45
C ARG A 123 -4.98 3.53 11.78
N GLU A 124 -5.28 3.50 10.48
CA GLU A 124 -5.77 4.69 9.80
C GLU A 124 -7.09 5.16 10.44
N PRO A 125 -7.27 6.47 10.67
CA PRO A 125 -8.54 7.00 11.12
C PRO A 125 -9.68 6.57 10.20
N THR A 126 -10.82 6.17 10.77
CA THR A 126 -12.01 5.73 10.00
C THR A 126 -12.77 6.89 9.32
N SER A 127 -12.36 8.13 9.59
CA SER A 127 -12.85 9.33 8.93
C SER A 127 -12.30 9.43 7.50
N PHE A 128 -13.16 9.81 6.55
CA PHE A 128 -12.78 10.05 5.14
C PHE A 128 -12.19 8.83 4.41
N ALA A 129 -12.77 7.65 4.63
CA ALA A 129 -12.23 6.42 4.08
C ALA A 129 -12.19 6.40 2.54
N TYR A 130 -13.18 6.98 1.86
CA TYR A 130 -13.25 6.94 0.39
C TYR A 130 -12.19 7.84 -0.24
N GLU A 131 -12.08 9.07 0.26
CA GLU A 131 -11.15 10.08 -0.21
C GLU A 131 -9.70 9.59 -0.02
N ARG A 132 -9.46 8.82 1.05
CA ARG A 132 -8.15 8.25 1.41
C ARG A 132 -7.79 6.96 0.68
N LEU A 133 -8.73 6.30 0.03
CA LEU A 133 -8.51 5.01 -0.64
C LEU A 133 -7.31 5.06 -1.60
N ARG A 134 -7.19 6.13 -2.39
CA ARG A 134 -6.07 6.32 -3.32
C ARG A 134 -4.70 6.31 -2.62
N GLY A 135 -4.64 6.92 -1.44
CA GLY A 135 -3.45 6.94 -0.59
C GLY A 135 -3.15 5.55 -0.03
N ARG A 136 -4.16 4.85 0.51
CA ARG A 136 -4.01 3.46 0.97
C ARG A 136 -3.46 2.55 -0.12
N LEU A 137 -4.07 2.57 -1.30
CA LEU A 137 -3.62 1.78 -2.45
C LEU A 137 -2.20 2.13 -2.89
N THR A 138 -1.69 3.32 -2.54
CA THR A 138 -0.34 3.77 -2.92
C THR A 138 0.69 3.38 -1.87
N TRP A 139 0.43 3.67 -0.60
CA TRP A 139 1.41 3.54 0.48
C TRP A 139 1.40 2.16 1.13
N ALA A 140 0.29 1.42 1.14
CA ALA A 140 0.21 0.11 1.80
C ALA A 140 1.25 -0.87 1.22
N ALA A 141 1.43 -0.88 -0.10
CA ALA A 141 2.46 -1.70 -0.75
C ALA A 141 3.87 -1.29 -0.31
N ALA A 142 4.17 0.01 -0.35
CA ALA A 142 5.49 0.53 -0.03
C ALA A 142 5.86 0.31 1.44
N LEU A 143 4.92 0.54 2.36
CA LEU A 143 5.11 0.34 3.79
C LEU A 143 5.27 -1.14 4.12
N GLN A 144 4.45 -2.02 3.54
CA GLN A 144 4.58 -3.47 3.71
C GLN A 144 5.95 -3.96 3.21
N VAL A 145 6.39 -3.49 2.04
CA VAL A 145 7.71 -3.84 1.50
C VAL A 145 8.82 -3.33 2.41
N ALA A 146 8.77 -2.07 2.85
CA ALA A 146 9.75 -1.51 3.77
C ALA A 146 9.81 -2.30 5.09
N ALA A 147 8.67 -2.66 5.66
CA ALA A 147 8.60 -3.48 6.87
C ALA A 147 9.18 -4.89 6.64
N MET A 148 8.82 -5.57 5.54
CA MET A 148 9.41 -6.87 5.18
C MET A 148 10.93 -6.75 5.03
N CYS A 149 11.43 -5.68 4.43
CA CYS A 149 12.87 -5.44 4.31
C CYS A 149 13.53 -5.29 5.68
N CYS A 150 12.95 -4.49 6.58
CA CYS A 150 13.44 -4.35 7.96
C CYS A 150 13.45 -5.70 8.68
N GLY A 151 12.35 -6.45 8.63
CA GLY A 151 12.25 -7.77 9.26
C GLY A 151 13.26 -8.77 8.71
N THR A 152 13.44 -8.82 7.39
CA THR A 152 14.41 -9.70 6.73
C THR A 152 15.85 -9.34 7.08
N VAL A 153 16.24 -8.06 6.98
CA VAL A 153 17.60 -7.62 7.34
C VAL A 153 17.84 -7.84 8.83
N GLY A 154 16.86 -7.54 9.69
CA GLY A 154 16.93 -7.81 11.12
C GLY A 154 17.17 -9.28 11.43
N ALA A 155 16.40 -10.18 10.80
CA ALA A 155 16.57 -11.63 10.95
C ALA A 155 17.96 -12.10 10.47
N VAL A 156 18.45 -11.60 9.33
CA VAL A 156 19.79 -11.94 8.82
C VAL A 156 20.89 -11.51 9.79
N CYS A 157 20.78 -10.31 10.39
CA CYS A 157 21.73 -9.83 11.39
C CYS A 157 21.75 -10.75 12.62
N LEU A 158 20.57 -11.11 13.14
CA LEU A 158 20.45 -12.00 14.29
C LEU A 158 21.00 -13.41 13.99
N ILE A 159 20.67 -13.99 12.82
CA ILE A 159 21.19 -15.30 12.41
C ILE A 159 22.73 -15.29 12.33
N ARG A 160 23.34 -14.20 11.86
CA ARG A 160 24.80 -14.05 11.79
C ARG A 160 25.48 -14.01 13.16
N THR A 161 24.77 -13.56 14.20
CA THR A 161 25.31 -13.54 15.57
C THR A 161 25.23 -14.89 16.29
N LEU A 162 24.55 -15.88 15.70
CA LEU A 162 24.49 -17.21 16.29
C LEU A 162 25.87 -17.88 16.26
N PRO A 163 26.24 -18.64 17.31
CA PRO A 163 27.49 -19.37 17.36
C PRO A 163 27.44 -20.58 16.41
N VAL A 164 27.69 -20.33 15.12
CA VAL A 164 27.66 -21.33 14.07
C VAL A 164 29.06 -21.92 13.89
N PRO A 165 29.24 -23.26 14.01
CA PRO A 165 30.52 -23.90 13.69
C PRO A 165 30.96 -23.58 12.25
N GLY A 166 32.24 -23.22 12.05
CA GLY A 166 32.74 -22.71 10.77
C GLY A 166 32.43 -23.58 9.54
N ARG A 167 32.31 -24.91 9.71
CA ARG A 167 31.89 -25.84 8.66
C ARG A 167 30.50 -25.56 8.07
N TYR A 168 29.62 -24.88 8.81
CA TYR A 168 28.28 -24.50 8.36
C TYR A 168 28.18 -23.04 7.89
N ALA A 169 29.25 -22.25 8.02
CA ALA A 169 29.23 -20.84 7.63
C ALA A 169 28.83 -20.61 6.15
N PRO A 170 29.30 -21.40 5.16
CA PRO A 170 28.85 -21.26 3.78
C PRO A 170 27.36 -21.56 3.60
N ALA A 171 26.83 -22.56 4.32
CA ALA A 171 25.42 -22.93 4.26
C ALA A 171 24.52 -21.85 4.87
N VAL A 172 24.93 -21.27 6.00
CA VAL A 172 24.23 -20.14 6.63
C VAL A 172 24.24 -18.90 5.72
N PHE A 173 25.38 -18.61 5.09
CA PHE A 173 25.47 -17.52 4.11
C PHE A 173 24.52 -17.73 2.92
N ALA A 174 24.53 -18.94 2.33
CA ALA A 174 23.65 -19.27 1.22
C ALA A 174 22.16 -19.19 1.61
N ALA A 175 21.81 -19.59 2.83
CA ALA A 175 20.46 -19.44 3.36
C ALA A 175 20.06 -17.96 3.50
N CYS A 176 20.92 -17.12 4.09
CA CYS A 176 20.69 -15.67 4.19
C CYS A 176 20.50 -15.02 2.81
N LEU A 177 21.33 -15.38 1.83
CA LEU A 177 21.20 -14.89 0.46
C LEU A 177 19.86 -15.32 -0.17
N SER A 178 19.46 -16.57 0.03
CA SER A 178 18.19 -17.11 -0.48
C SER A 178 16.98 -16.37 0.11
N VAL A 179 17.01 -16.04 1.40
CA VAL A 179 15.96 -15.25 2.06
C VAL A 179 15.85 -13.86 1.44
N VAL A 180 16.97 -13.21 1.12
CA VAL A 180 16.96 -11.88 0.49
C VAL A 180 16.42 -11.94 -0.94
N ILE A 181 16.80 -12.94 -1.72
CA ILE A 181 16.23 -13.15 -3.06
C ILE A 181 14.70 -13.36 -2.94
N GLY A 182 14.26 -14.14 -1.95
CA GLY A 182 12.85 -14.33 -1.62
C GLY A 182 12.12 -13.03 -1.28
N LEU A 183 12.77 -12.10 -0.57
CA LEU A 183 12.24 -10.77 -0.27
C LEU A 183 12.00 -9.94 -1.54
N VAL A 184 12.92 -9.95 -2.51
CA VAL A 184 12.76 -9.22 -3.78
C VAL A 184 11.54 -9.74 -4.55
N VAL A 185 11.42 -11.06 -4.68
CA VAL A 185 10.28 -11.70 -5.35
C VAL A 185 8.97 -11.37 -4.62
N SER A 186 8.96 -11.45 -3.29
CA SER A 186 7.78 -11.14 -2.47
C SER A 186 7.37 -9.68 -2.59
N SER A 187 8.35 -8.76 -2.66
CA SER A 187 8.09 -7.33 -2.83
C SER A 187 7.41 -7.04 -4.16
N LYS A 188 7.90 -7.64 -5.25
CA LYS A 188 7.25 -7.54 -6.57
C LYS A 188 5.80 -8.05 -6.51
N LYS A 189 5.57 -9.21 -5.89
CA LYS A 189 4.23 -9.79 -5.74
C LYS A 189 3.27 -8.88 -4.96
N VAL A 190 3.75 -8.14 -3.96
CA VAL A 190 2.92 -7.16 -3.22
C VAL A 190 2.44 -6.05 -4.17
N PHE A 191 3.34 -5.46 -4.96
CA PHE A 191 2.96 -4.40 -5.91
C PHE A 191 2.01 -4.91 -7.01
N GLU A 192 2.27 -6.09 -7.57
CA GLU A 192 1.39 -6.74 -8.55
C GLU A 192 -0.01 -6.98 -7.97
N ARG A 193 -0.10 -7.44 -6.72
CA ARG A 193 -1.37 -7.64 -6.02
C ARG A 193 -2.15 -6.34 -5.88
N VAL A 194 -1.50 -5.26 -5.46
CA VAL A 194 -2.15 -3.95 -5.32
C VAL A 194 -2.68 -3.45 -6.67
N ARG A 195 -1.92 -3.63 -7.74
CA ARG A 195 -2.34 -3.28 -9.12
C ARG A 195 -3.55 -4.11 -9.55
N LYS A 196 -3.49 -5.43 -9.35
CA LYS A 196 -4.60 -6.34 -9.66
C LYS A 196 -5.86 -5.98 -8.87
N LEU A 197 -5.71 -5.70 -7.58
CA LEU A 197 -6.81 -5.29 -6.71
C LEU A 197 -7.43 -3.97 -7.17
N ALA A 198 -6.62 -2.96 -7.51
CA ALA A 198 -7.12 -1.69 -8.02
C ALA A 198 -7.90 -1.86 -9.33
N THR A 199 -7.40 -2.71 -10.23
CA THR A 199 -8.07 -3.04 -11.50
C THR A 199 -9.41 -3.75 -11.25
N GLN A 200 -9.43 -4.74 -10.35
CA GLN A 200 -10.67 -5.45 -9.96
C GLN A 200 -11.68 -4.53 -9.29
N LEU A 201 -11.22 -3.62 -8.42
CA LEU A 201 -12.10 -2.64 -7.76
C LEU A 201 -12.73 -1.67 -8.75
N ASP A 202 -11.95 -1.14 -9.70
CA ASP A 202 -12.47 -0.26 -10.74
C ASP A 202 -13.52 -0.97 -11.60
N GLY A 203 -13.17 -2.14 -12.15
CA GLY A 203 -14.08 -2.90 -13.01
C GLY A 203 -15.37 -3.35 -12.29
N ARG A 204 -15.27 -3.79 -11.03
CA ARG A 204 -16.44 -4.21 -10.24
C ARG A 204 -17.30 -3.02 -9.80
N ALA A 205 -16.69 -1.89 -9.43
CA ALA A 205 -17.43 -0.67 -9.11
C ALA A 205 -18.14 -0.12 -10.34
N GLU A 206 -17.48 -0.11 -11.51
CA GLU A 206 -18.10 0.29 -12.77
C GLU A 206 -19.27 -0.64 -13.16
N ASN A 207 -19.09 -1.95 -13.00
CA ASN A 207 -20.17 -2.91 -13.28
C ASN A 207 -21.40 -2.63 -12.41
N LEU A 208 -21.20 -2.42 -11.10
CA LEU A 208 -22.29 -2.09 -10.20
C LEU A 208 -22.95 -0.74 -10.55
N GLU A 209 -22.18 0.30 -10.89
CA GLU A 209 -22.74 1.58 -11.36
C GLU A 209 -23.64 1.37 -12.59
N ARG A 210 -23.22 0.54 -13.54
CA ARG A 210 -24.03 0.18 -14.72
C ARG A 210 -25.28 -0.59 -14.34
N CYS A 211 -25.19 -1.59 -13.46
CA CYS A 211 -26.36 -2.35 -13.01
C CYS A 211 -27.39 -1.47 -12.29
N LEU A 212 -26.96 -0.60 -11.36
CA LEU A 212 -27.83 0.35 -10.67
C LEU A 212 -28.45 1.37 -11.64
N THR A 213 -27.68 1.84 -12.63
CA THR A 213 -28.20 2.75 -13.66
C THR A 213 -29.25 2.06 -14.53
N ARG A 214 -29.02 0.81 -14.93
CA ARG A 214 -30.01 0.02 -15.69
C ARG A 214 -31.26 -0.24 -14.88
N LEU A 215 -31.11 -0.61 -13.61
CA LEU A 215 -32.24 -0.83 -12.70
C LEU A 215 -33.09 0.43 -12.53
N SER A 216 -32.47 1.60 -12.34
CA SER A 216 -33.20 2.88 -12.18
C SER A 216 -33.93 3.37 -13.44
N ARG A 217 -33.51 2.93 -14.63
CA ARG A 217 -34.08 3.35 -15.93
C ARG A 217 -34.88 2.24 -16.64
N GLY A 218 -34.81 1.01 -16.13
CA GLY A 218 -35.39 -0.17 -16.75
C GLY A 218 -36.91 -0.20 -16.64
N ALA A 219 -37.54 -0.90 -17.59
CA ALA A 219 -38.97 -1.13 -17.56
C ALA A 219 -39.35 -2.03 -16.39
N ALA A 220 -40.54 -1.83 -15.81
CA ALA A 220 -41.02 -2.60 -14.66
C ALA A 220 -41.05 -4.12 -14.91
N ALA A 221 -41.25 -4.55 -16.17
CA ALA A 221 -41.25 -5.97 -16.55
C ALA A 221 -39.89 -6.66 -16.34
N ASP A 222 -38.79 -5.90 -16.40
CA ASP A 222 -37.42 -6.44 -16.28
C ASP A 222 -36.82 -6.20 -14.88
N HIS A 223 -37.57 -5.59 -13.95
CA HIS A 223 -37.05 -5.15 -12.65
C HIS A 223 -36.46 -6.29 -11.81
N ASP A 224 -37.10 -7.46 -11.80
CA ASP A 224 -36.57 -8.61 -11.05
C ASP A 224 -35.22 -9.08 -11.58
N GLN A 225 -35.07 -9.17 -12.90
CA GLN A 225 -33.80 -9.54 -13.53
C GLN A 225 -32.71 -8.49 -13.28
N LEU A 226 -33.06 -7.20 -13.42
CA LEU A 226 -32.13 -6.10 -13.19
C LEU A 226 -31.72 -5.99 -11.72
N ARG A 227 -32.63 -6.30 -10.79
CA ARG A 227 -32.36 -6.36 -9.35
C ARG A 227 -31.36 -7.46 -9.04
N ASN A 228 -31.61 -8.69 -9.50
CA ASN A 228 -30.69 -9.81 -9.30
C ASN A 228 -29.29 -9.50 -9.85
N ALA A 229 -29.21 -8.89 -11.04
CA ALA A 229 -27.94 -8.47 -11.62
C ALA A 229 -27.20 -7.38 -10.81
N ALA A 230 -27.94 -6.49 -10.13
CA ALA A 230 -27.36 -5.50 -9.24
C ALA A 230 -26.89 -6.12 -7.91
N GLU A 231 -27.62 -7.08 -7.37
CA GLU A 231 -27.25 -7.86 -6.18
C GLU A 231 -25.97 -8.67 -6.45
N ASP A 232 -25.91 -9.41 -7.56
CA ASP A 232 -24.72 -10.17 -7.97
C ASP A 232 -23.49 -9.27 -8.13
N ALA A 233 -23.67 -8.11 -8.78
CA ALA A 233 -22.61 -7.12 -8.96
C ALA A 233 -22.14 -6.52 -7.61
N TRP A 234 -23.07 -6.30 -6.68
CA TRP A 234 -22.74 -5.84 -5.33
C TRP A 234 -21.94 -6.89 -4.57
N ASP A 235 -22.36 -8.16 -4.60
CA ASP A 235 -21.66 -9.24 -3.91
C ASP A 235 -20.22 -9.40 -4.37
N ASP A 236 -19.99 -9.30 -5.68
CA ASP A 236 -18.65 -9.33 -6.26
C ASP A 236 -17.80 -8.14 -5.80
N LEU A 237 -18.35 -6.93 -5.82
CA LEU A 237 -17.65 -5.74 -5.32
C LEU A 237 -17.37 -5.87 -3.82
N HIS A 238 -18.36 -6.27 -3.03
CA HIS A 238 -18.29 -6.42 -1.58
C HIS A 238 -17.20 -7.41 -1.17
N ARG A 239 -17.13 -8.58 -1.84
CA ARG A 239 -16.03 -9.54 -1.64
C ARG A 239 -14.66 -8.90 -1.90
N THR A 240 -14.54 -8.05 -2.90
CA THR A 240 -13.29 -7.32 -3.21
C THR A 240 -12.93 -6.29 -2.14
N LEU A 241 -13.91 -5.52 -1.67
CA LEU A 241 -13.73 -4.46 -0.68
C LEU A 241 -13.34 -5.00 0.70
N ARG A 242 -13.66 -6.27 1.01
CA ARG A 242 -13.21 -6.95 2.22
C ARG A 242 -11.74 -7.38 2.18
N ASN A 243 -11.11 -7.40 1.00
CA ASN A 243 -9.71 -7.77 0.89
C ASN A 243 -8.79 -6.75 1.58
N LYS A 244 -7.60 -7.25 1.95
CA LYS A 244 -6.47 -6.41 2.34
C LYS A 244 -5.71 -5.95 1.10
N VAL A 245 -5.19 -4.73 1.15
CA VAL A 245 -4.52 -4.12 0.00
C VAL A 245 -3.25 -4.90 -0.37
N GLU A 246 -2.43 -5.26 0.61
CA GLU A 246 -1.03 -5.64 0.44
C GLU A 246 -0.75 -7.12 0.71
N THR A 247 -1.44 -7.74 1.66
CA THR A 247 -1.12 -9.08 2.16
C THR A 247 -2.06 -10.14 1.58
N GLY A 248 -3.31 -9.77 1.29
CA GLY A 248 -4.49 -10.66 1.18
C GLY A 248 -4.50 -11.86 2.12
N PHE A 249 -3.86 -11.72 3.28
CA PHE A 249 -4.09 -12.54 4.46
C PHE A 249 -5.19 -11.87 5.29
N HIS A 250 -6.03 -12.65 5.96
CA HIS A 250 -7.14 -12.10 6.73
C HIS A 250 -6.69 -11.38 8.02
N LEU A 251 -5.58 -11.82 8.61
CA LEU A 251 -5.12 -11.38 9.94
C LEU A 251 -4.36 -10.04 9.93
N TYR A 252 -3.61 -9.74 8.88
CA TYR A 252 -2.68 -8.60 8.84
C TYR A 252 -2.86 -7.77 7.58
N GLY A 253 -2.67 -6.46 7.69
CA GLY A 253 -2.69 -5.51 6.58
C GLY A 253 -3.88 -4.56 6.58
N THR A 254 -3.86 -3.65 5.62
CA THR A 254 -4.73 -2.51 5.48
C THR A 254 -5.97 -2.90 4.70
N PHE A 255 -7.16 -2.62 5.24
CA PHE A 255 -8.40 -2.85 4.50
C PHE A 255 -8.55 -1.87 3.33
N VAL A 256 -9.17 -2.33 2.24
CA VAL A 256 -9.59 -1.44 1.14
C VAL A 256 -10.55 -0.39 1.67
N LEU A 257 -11.58 -0.78 2.41
CA LEU A 257 -12.44 0.12 3.20
C LEU A 257 -12.51 -0.37 4.65
N PRO A 258 -12.43 0.54 5.65
CA PRO A 258 -12.69 0.17 7.04
C PRO A 258 -14.07 -0.50 7.18
N PRO A 259 -14.21 -1.57 7.99
CA PRO A 259 -15.45 -2.35 8.09
C PRO A 259 -16.71 -1.53 8.40
N ALA A 260 -16.58 -0.44 9.18
CA ALA A 260 -17.70 0.46 9.46
C ALA A 260 -18.18 1.21 8.20
N ARG A 261 -17.27 1.62 7.33
CA ARG A 261 -17.58 2.35 6.09
C ARG A 261 -18.08 1.44 4.99
N LEU A 262 -17.60 0.20 4.95
CA LEU A 262 -18.14 -0.83 4.07
C LEU A 262 -19.62 -1.11 4.39
N ARG A 263 -19.98 -1.22 5.69
CA ARG A 263 -21.37 -1.36 6.12
C ARG A 263 -22.26 -0.18 5.70
N THR A 264 -21.73 1.05 5.75
CA THR A 264 -22.47 2.22 5.24
C THR A 264 -22.70 2.14 3.74
N LEU A 265 -21.70 1.69 2.97
CA LEU A 265 -21.86 1.49 1.52
C LEU A 265 -22.91 0.43 1.22
N GLU A 266 -22.87 -0.67 1.97
CA GLU A 266 -23.82 -1.78 1.86
C GLU A 266 -25.25 -1.29 2.05
N ALA A 267 -25.52 -0.56 3.14
CA ALA A 267 -26.84 0.02 3.37
C ALA A 267 -27.30 0.92 2.21
N LEU A 268 -26.42 1.76 1.66
CA LEU A 268 -26.76 2.64 0.53
C LEU A 268 -27.04 1.85 -0.75
N VAL A 269 -26.28 0.80 -1.03
CA VAL A 269 -26.46 -0.03 -2.22
C VAL A 269 -27.72 -0.87 -2.11
N THR A 270 -27.95 -1.53 -0.97
CA THR A 270 -29.18 -2.29 -0.72
C THR A 270 -30.41 -1.40 -0.84
N GLU A 271 -30.37 -0.18 -0.30
CA GLU A 271 -31.46 0.79 -0.44
C GLU A 271 -31.65 1.23 -1.90
N ALA A 272 -30.56 1.46 -2.64
CA ALA A 272 -30.63 1.83 -4.06
C ALA A 272 -31.17 0.70 -4.95
N ILE A 273 -30.95 -0.56 -4.56
CA ILE A 273 -31.51 -1.74 -5.23
C ILE A 273 -33.00 -1.90 -4.90
N ALA A 274 -33.36 -1.74 -3.63
CA ALA A 274 -34.75 -1.89 -3.17
C ALA A 274 -35.66 -0.76 -3.69
N ASN A 275 -35.14 0.47 -3.75
CA ASN A 275 -35.88 1.67 -4.17
C ASN A 275 -35.14 2.39 -5.32
N PRO A 276 -35.25 1.88 -6.57
CA PRO A 276 -34.56 2.46 -7.71
C PRO A 276 -34.95 3.92 -7.93
N GLY A 277 -33.95 4.82 -8.06
CA GLY A 277 -34.16 6.25 -8.26
C GLY A 277 -34.30 7.09 -6.98
N ALA A 278 -34.33 6.47 -5.80
CA ALA A 278 -34.31 7.17 -4.51
C ALA A 278 -32.99 7.94 -4.27
N PRO A 279 -32.93 8.87 -3.29
CA PRO A 279 -31.70 9.62 -2.99
C PRO A 279 -30.47 8.73 -2.72
N ALA A 280 -30.67 7.54 -2.14
CA ALA A 280 -29.61 6.56 -1.89
C ALA A 280 -28.88 6.12 -3.16
N TYR A 281 -29.58 6.04 -4.31
CA TYR A 281 -28.95 5.75 -5.61
C TYR A 281 -27.88 6.79 -5.97
N ARG A 282 -28.18 8.08 -5.83
CA ARG A 282 -27.21 9.15 -6.18
C ARG A 282 -25.98 9.10 -5.27
N GLU A 283 -26.17 8.88 -3.98
CA GLU A 283 -25.07 8.75 -3.03
C GLU A 283 -24.24 7.48 -3.30
N ALA A 284 -24.89 6.34 -3.58
CA ALA A 284 -24.19 5.10 -3.93
C ALA A 284 -23.32 5.30 -5.18
N ILE A 285 -23.86 5.87 -6.25
CA ILE A 285 -23.10 6.19 -7.47
C ILE A 285 -21.93 7.14 -7.14
N ALA A 286 -22.16 8.21 -6.37
CA ALA A 286 -21.08 9.12 -5.99
C ALA A 286 -19.93 8.42 -5.24
N ARG A 287 -20.25 7.50 -4.33
CA ARG A 287 -19.24 6.72 -3.59
C ARG A 287 -18.49 5.75 -4.49
N LEU A 288 -19.19 5.07 -5.41
CA LEU A 288 -18.58 4.19 -6.39
C LEU A 288 -17.63 4.96 -7.32
N THR A 289 -18.03 6.16 -7.74
CA THR A 289 -17.19 7.03 -8.59
C THR A 289 -15.93 7.46 -7.85
N VAL A 290 -16.00 7.76 -6.55
CA VAL A 290 -14.80 8.05 -5.74
C VAL A 290 -13.89 6.81 -5.64
N ILE A 291 -14.45 5.60 -5.50
CA ILE A 291 -13.67 4.36 -5.49
C ILE A 291 -12.94 4.17 -6.82
N ARG A 292 -13.63 4.36 -7.95
CA ARG A 292 -13.05 4.27 -9.31
C ARG A 292 -11.95 5.29 -9.53
N ALA A 293 -12.21 6.56 -9.17
CA ALA A 293 -11.21 7.63 -9.27
C ALA A 293 -9.95 7.35 -8.45
N ALA A 294 -10.09 6.69 -7.29
CA ALA A 294 -8.95 6.26 -6.50
C ALA A 294 -8.11 5.15 -7.18
N CYS A 295 -8.75 4.31 -8.00
CA CYS A 295 -8.12 3.20 -8.71
C CYS A 295 -7.52 3.60 -10.07
N ALA A 296 -8.02 4.65 -10.71
CA ALA A 296 -7.66 5.08 -12.08
C ALA A 296 -6.15 5.12 -12.36
N SER A 297 -5.36 5.57 -11.38
CA SER A 297 -3.91 5.67 -11.54
C SER A 297 -3.15 4.33 -11.49
N LYS A 298 -3.82 3.22 -11.18
CA LYS A 298 -3.25 1.89 -10.93
C LYS A 298 -3.91 0.80 -11.78
N ILE A 299 -4.74 1.16 -12.75
CA ILE A 299 -5.30 0.22 -13.72
C ILE A 299 -4.15 -0.32 -14.56
N ASP A 300 -4.09 -1.63 -14.70
CA ASP A 300 -3.10 -2.28 -15.56
C ASP A 300 -3.43 -1.98 -17.03
N THR A 301 -2.63 -1.13 -17.68
CA THR A 301 -2.81 -0.80 -19.10
C THR A 301 -2.26 -1.88 -20.03
N VAL A 302 -1.73 -2.97 -19.48
CA VAL A 302 -1.08 -4.07 -20.21
C VAL A 302 -1.91 -5.37 -20.14
N ALA A 303 -3.15 -5.27 -19.65
CA ALA A 303 -4.11 -6.38 -19.65
C ALA A 303 -4.75 -6.58 -21.02
#